data_AF-F9Q545-F1
#
_entry.id   AF-F9Q545-F1
#
_cell.length_a   1.000
_cell.length_b   1.000
_cell.length_c   1.000
_cell.angle_alpha   90.00
_cell.angle_beta   90.00
_cell.angle_gamma   90.00
#
_symmetry.space_group_name_H-M   'P 1'
#
loop_
_entity.id
_entity.type
_entity.pdbx_description
1 polymer ?
#
loop_
_entity_poly.entity_id
_entity_poly.type
_entity_poly.pdbx_seq_one_letter_code
_entity_poly.pdbx_strand_id
1 'polypeptide(L)'
;MWNHEIKLISKKVTGKDKLLQPISEDVEVTLLCRKKRVTRSEFYQANQAGLKPSLVVEIRNFEYENQEFAEFEGKQYRILKTYPIDSEILELTLSEVLK
;
A
#
# COMPACT_ATOMS: atom_id res chain seq x y z
N MET A 1 17.61 -5.61 3.40
CA MET A 1 17.61 -6.81 2.54
C MET A 1 16.20 -7.03 2.03
N TRP A 2 15.99 -7.62 0.85
CA TRP A 2 14.65 -7.93 0.31
C TRP A 2 14.13 -9.23 0.93
N ASN A 3 13.60 -9.17 2.13
CA ASN A 3 13.35 -10.36 2.96
C ASN A 3 11.95 -10.39 3.59
N HIS A 4 11.13 -9.39 3.31
CA HIS A 4 9.74 -9.37 3.75
C HIS A 4 8.83 -9.55 2.55
N GLU A 5 7.71 -10.23 2.78
CA GLU A 5 6.65 -10.37 1.79
C GLU A 5 5.58 -9.31 2.04
N ILE A 6 5.10 -8.70 0.97
CA ILE A 6 3.94 -7.81 0.98
C ILE A 6 3.01 -8.22 -0.16
N LYS A 7 1.72 -8.14 0.10
CA LYS A 7 0.68 -8.36 -0.90
C LYS A 7 0.06 -7.02 -1.26
N LEU A 8 0.14 -6.60 -2.52
CA LEU A 8 -0.53 -5.41 -3.02
C LEU A 8 -1.89 -5.78 -3.60
N ILE A 9 -2.88 -4.94 -3.37
CA ILE A 9 -4.29 -5.23 -3.67
C ILE A 9 -4.89 -4.07 -4.48
N SER A 10 -5.40 -4.37 -5.67
CA SER A 10 -6.20 -3.46 -6.49
C SER A 10 -7.65 -3.92 -6.56
N LYS A 11 -8.57 -3.00 -6.85
CA LYS A 11 -9.99 -3.32 -7.08
C LYS A 11 -10.28 -3.31 -8.56
N LYS A 12 -10.66 -4.46 -9.10
CA LYS A 12 -11.09 -4.59 -10.49
C LYS A 12 -12.61 -4.60 -10.55
N VAL A 13 -13.20 -3.66 -11.29
CA VAL A 13 -14.65 -3.64 -11.53
C VAL A 13 -15.00 -4.75 -12.52
N THR A 14 -15.78 -5.74 -12.08
CA THR A 14 -16.16 -6.92 -12.88
C THR A 14 -17.59 -6.82 -13.44
N GLY A 15 -18.39 -5.88 -12.94
CA GLY A 15 -19.73 -5.65 -13.46
C GLY A 15 -20.49 -4.61 -12.68
N LYS A 16 -21.81 -4.61 -12.85
CA LYS A 16 -22.75 -3.83 -12.07
C LYS A 16 -23.85 -4.72 -11.53
N ASP A 17 -24.30 -4.46 -10.31
CA ASP A 17 -25.42 -5.16 -9.72
C ASP A 17 -26.77 -4.66 -10.27
N LYS A 18 -27.87 -5.16 -9.71
CA LYS A 18 -29.24 -4.80 -10.11
C LYS A 18 -29.56 -3.31 -9.88
N LEU A 19 -28.80 -2.63 -9.02
CA LEU A 19 -28.95 -1.22 -8.68
C LEU A 19 -27.93 -0.34 -9.44
N LEU A 20 -27.24 -0.90 -10.44
CA LEU A 20 -26.17 -0.26 -11.21
C LEU A 20 -24.95 0.14 -10.36
N GLN A 21 -24.80 -0.42 -9.16
CA GLN A 21 -23.61 -0.23 -8.32
C GLN A 21 -22.49 -1.11 -8.87
N PRO A 22 -21.23 -0.61 -8.94
CA PRO A 22 -20.11 -1.40 -9.43
C PRO A 22 -19.82 -2.57 -8.49
N ILE A 23 -19.71 -3.76 -9.05
CA ILE A 23 -19.20 -4.95 -8.37
C ILE A 23 -17.69 -4.96 -8.59
N SER A 24 -16.92 -4.95 -7.51
CA SER A 24 -15.46 -5.01 -7.55
C SER A 24 -14.95 -6.32 -6.94
N GLU A 25 -13.96 -6.91 -7.58
CA GLU A 25 -13.17 -8.00 -7.04
C GLU A 25 -11.76 -7.51 -6.71
N ASP A 26 -11.21 -8.04 -5.62
CA ASP A 26 -9.85 -7.73 -5.20
C ASP A 26 -8.87 -8.58 -6.03
N VAL A 27 -7.89 -7.92 -6.65
CA VAL A 27 -6.80 -8.56 -7.38
C VAL A 27 -5.52 -8.37 -6.57
N GLU A 28 -4.90 -9.48 -6.21
CA GLU A 28 -3.77 -9.51 -5.29
C GLU A 28 -2.47 -9.90 -6.02
N VAL A 29 -1.38 -9.18 -5.72
CA VAL A 29 -0.04 -9.50 -6.21
C VAL A 29 0.91 -9.57 -5.01
N THR A 30 1.63 -10.68 -4.88
CA THR A 30 2.57 -10.91 -3.78
C THR A 30 4.00 -10.70 -4.26
N LEU A 31 4.78 -9.93 -3.52
CA LEU A 31 6.15 -9.55 -3.88
C LEU A 31 7.06 -9.39 -2.65
N LEU A 32 8.37 -9.27 -2.90
CA LEU A 32 9.35 -9.00 -1.86
C LEU A 32 9.57 -7.50 -1.67
N CYS A 33 9.63 -7.07 -0.40
CA CYS A 33 9.86 -5.69 -0.03
C CYS A 33 10.98 -5.55 1.01
N ARG A 34 11.45 -4.30 1.19
CA ARG A 34 12.31 -3.91 2.31
C ARG A 34 11.49 -3.10 3.30
N LYS A 35 11.37 -3.58 4.53
CA LYS A 35 10.74 -2.84 5.63
C LYS A 35 11.61 -1.66 6.05
N LYS A 36 11.02 -0.47 6.12
CA LYS A 36 11.62 0.75 6.66
C LYS A 36 10.94 1.14 7.96
N ARG A 37 11.62 1.99 8.73
CA ARG A 37 11.06 2.61 9.93
C ARG A 37 10.34 3.89 9.54
N VAL A 38 9.15 4.11 10.08
CA VAL A 38 8.51 5.43 10.04
C VAL A 38 9.35 6.38 10.89
N THR A 39 9.77 7.52 10.32
CA THR A 39 10.53 8.55 11.03
C THR A 39 9.60 9.42 11.90
N ARG A 40 10.16 10.10 12.92
CA ARG A 40 9.38 11.02 13.77
C ARG A 40 8.74 12.15 12.95
N SER A 41 9.48 12.69 11.98
CA SER A 41 8.99 13.75 11.09
C SER A 41 7.77 13.32 10.28
N GLU A 42 7.80 12.12 9.69
CA GLU A 42 6.66 11.58 8.92
C GLU A 42 5.45 11.34 9.83
N PHE A 43 5.68 10.81 11.03
CA PHE A 43 4.63 10.61 12.02
C PHE A 43 3.94 11.93 12.41
N TYR A 44 4.71 12.99 12.71
CA TYR A 44 4.13 14.29 13.08
C TYR A 44 3.44 15.00 11.91
N GLN A 45 4.00 14.93 10.70
CA GLN A 45 3.36 15.52 9.51
C GLN A 45 2.04 14.83 9.19
N ALA A 46 2.01 13.50 9.26
CA ALA A 46 0.81 12.76 8.93
C ALA A 46 -0.28 12.88 10.00
N ASN A 47 0.07 12.93 11.29
CA ASN A 47 -0.92 13.16 12.36
C ASN A 47 -1.62 14.52 12.21
N GLN A 48 -0.93 15.56 11.72
CA GLN A 48 -1.56 16.85 11.42
C GLN A 48 -2.62 16.74 10.31
N ALA A 49 -2.47 15.77 9.39
CA ALA A 49 -3.44 15.44 8.36
C ALA A 49 -4.47 14.38 8.79
N GLY A 50 -4.49 13.99 10.08
CA GLY A 50 -5.37 12.92 10.59
C GLY A 50 -4.98 11.51 10.18
N LEU A 51 -3.78 11.33 9.61
CA LEU A 51 -3.26 10.06 9.12
C LEU A 51 -2.27 9.46 10.13
N LYS A 52 -2.25 8.14 10.25
CA LYS A 52 -1.32 7.40 11.13
C LYS A 52 -0.46 6.44 10.29
N PRO A 53 0.57 6.95 9.58
CA PRO A 53 1.51 6.10 8.85
C PRO A 53 2.14 5.17 9.86
N SER A 54 2.02 3.89 9.58
CA SER A 54 2.41 2.80 10.48
C SER A 54 3.49 1.93 9.85
N LEU A 55 3.69 2.05 8.54
CA LEU A 55 4.65 1.25 7.81
C LEU A 55 5.15 2.00 6.57
N VAL A 56 6.45 1.88 6.30
CA VAL A 56 7.06 2.30 5.03
C VAL A 56 7.80 1.09 4.48
N VAL A 57 7.66 0.84 3.18
CA VAL A 57 8.36 -0.25 2.49
C VAL A 57 8.96 0.25 1.17
N GLU A 58 10.06 -0.35 0.76
CA GLU A 58 10.59 -0.21 -0.61
C GLU A 58 10.22 -1.48 -1.40
N ILE A 59 9.80 -1.28 -2.66
CA ILE A 59 9.47 -2.32 -3.66
C ILE A 59 10.21 -2.05 -4.97
N ARG A 60 10.23 -3.00 -5.91
CA ARG A 60 10.66 -2.67 -7.27
C ARG A 60 9.55 -1.89 -7.96
N ASN A 61 9.92 -0.80 -8.63
CA ASN A 61 8.96 0.12 -9.24
C ASN A 61 8.05 -0.59 -10.27
N PHE A 62 8.60 -1.53 -11.06
CA PHE A 62 7.83 -2.26 -12.08
C PHE A 62 6.79 -3.23 -11.51
N GLU A 63 6.82 -3.54 -10.21
CA GLU A 63 5.82 -4.40 -9.56
C GLU A 63 4.57 -3.62 -9.12
N TYR A 64 4.63 -2.29 -9.16
CA TYR A 64 3.55 -1.41 -8.73
C TYR A 64 2.65 -0.99 -9.91
N GLU A 65 1.37 -1.31 -9.81
CA GLU A 65 0.32 -1.01 -10.81
C GLU A 65 -0.80 -0.16 -10.18
N ASN A 66 -0.44 0.82 -9.35
CA ASN A 66 -1.40 1.70 -8.65
C ASN A 66 -2.37 0.94 -7.73
N GLN A 67 -1.92 -0.15 -7.12
CA GLN A 67 -2.69 -0.84 -6.08
C GLN A 67 -3.02 0.14 -4.93
N GLU A 68 -4.23 0.06 -4.39
CA GLU A 68 -4.72 1.01 -3.39
C GLU A 68 -4.48 0.52 -1.96
N PHE A 69 -4.41 -0.78 -1.78
CA PHE A 69 -4.29 -1.45 -0.49
C PHE A 69 -3.11 -2.41 -0.49
N ALA A 70 -2.66 -2.78 0.70
CA ALA A 70 -1.67 -3.80 0.89
C ALA A 70 -1.93 -4.61 2.16
N GLU A 71 -1.51 -5.88 2.16
CA GLU A 71 -1.41 -6.71 3.35
C GLU A 71 0.05 -6.96 3.70
N PHE A 72 0.40 -6.75 4.96
CA PHE A 72 1.75 -6.97 5.47
C PHE A 72 1.69 -7.52 6.90
N GLU A 73 2.40 -8.62 7.17
CA GLU A 73 2.44 -9.27 8.50
C GLU A 73 1.01 -9.51 9.09
N GLY A 74 0.05 -9.89 8.24
CA GLY A 74 -1.34 -10.18 8.63
C GLY A 74 -2.21 -8.94 8.93
N LYS A 75 -1.70 -7.74 8.64
CA LYS A 75 -2.42 -6.46 8.82
C LYS A 75 -2.73 -5.83 7.47
N GLN A 76 -3.88 -5.16 7.40
CA GLN A 76 -4.37 -4.48 6.21
C GLN A 76 -4.00 -3.00 6.26
N TYR A 77 -3.51 -2.48 5.14
CA TYR A 77 -3.01 -1.12 4.99
C TYR A 77 -3.61 -0.46 3.76
N ARG A 78 -3.80 0.85 3.84
CA ARG A 78 -4.02 1.72 2.69
C ARG A 78 -2.69 2.34 2.26
N ILE A 79 -2.43 2.36 0.96
CA ILE A 79 -1.30 3.09 0.39
C ILE A 79 -1.66 4.58 0.35
N LEU A 80 -0.88 5.40 1.06
CA LEU A 80 -1.11 6.83 1.16
C LEU A 80 -0.33 7.63 0.12
N LYS A 81 0.90 7.19 -0.15
CA LYS A 81 1.85 7.90 -1.00
C LYS A 81 2.84 6.92 -1.58
N THR A 82 3.26 7.21 -2.81
CA THR A 82 4.41 6.58 -3.44
C THR A 82 5.51 7.63 -3.68
N TYR A 83 6.77 7.22 -3.59
CA TYR A 83 7.91 8.09 -3.85
C TYR A 83 9.03 7.31 -4.56
N PRO A 84 9.43 7.69 -5.79
CA PRO A 84 10.54 7.03 -6.47
C PRO A 84 11.85 7.45 -5.80
N ILE A 85 12.59 6.47 -5.28
CA ILE A 85 13.93 6.69 -4.70
C ILE A 85 14.95 6.80 -5.83
N ASP A 86 14.85 5.91 -6.81
CA ASP A 86 15.66 5.87 -8.02
C ASP A 86 14.88 5.21 -9.18
N SER A 87 15.56 4.84 -10.27
CA SER A 87 14.92 4.23 -11.44
C SER A 87 14.33 2.84 -11.20
N GLU A 88 14.77 2.13 -10.17
CA GLU A 88 14.36 0.75 -9.87
C GLU A 88 13.50 0.62 -8.61
N ILE A 89 13.64 1.55 -7.66
CA ILE A 89 13.07 1.44 -6.31
C ILE A 89 11.96 2.47 -6.10
N LEU A 90 10.82 1.97 -5.64
CA LEU A 90 9.67 2.78 -5.23
C LEU A 90 9.41 2.60 -3.74
N GLU A 91 9.30 3.70 -3.01
CA GLU A 91 8.87 3.71 -1.61
C GLU A 91 7.35 3.85 -1.52
N LEU A 92 6.73 3.05 -0.66
CA LEU A 92 5.31 3.13 -0.32
C LEU A 92 5.15 3.54 1.15
N THR A 93 4.37 4.58 1.39
CA THR A 93 3.92 4.97 2.73
C THR A 93 2.53 4.38 2.99
N LEU A 94 2.39 3.62 4.08
CA LEU A 94 1.21 2.81 4.38
C LEU A 94 0.58 3.23 5.73
N SER A 95 -0.75 3.23 5.78
CA SER A 95 -1.54 3.44 7.00
C SER A 95 -2.43 2.25 7.28
N GLU A 96 -2.31 1.67 8.47
CA GLU A 96 -3.14 0.56 8.93
C GLU A 96 -4.62 0.94 8.89
N VAL A 97 -5.43 0.07 8.30
CA VAL A 97 -6.88 0.20 8.28
C VAL A 97 -7.39 -0.45 9.55
N LEU A 98 -7.84 0.37 10.51
CA LEU A 98 -8.50 -0.12 11.70
C LEU A 98 -9.87 -0.67 11.30
N LYS A 99 -10.11 -1.95 11.57
CA LYS A 99 -11.43 -2.56 11.49
C LYS A 99 -12.28 -2.18 12.70
#